data_AF-A0A0A0BHZ7-F1
#
_entry.id   AF-A0A0A0BHZ7-F1
#
_cell.length_a   1.000
_cell.length_b   1.000
_cell.length_c   1.000
_cell.angle_alpha   90.00
_cell.angle_beta   90.00
_cell.angle_gamma   90.00
#
_symmetry.space_group_name_H-M   'P 1'
#
loop_
_entity.id
_entity.type
_entity.pdbx_description
1 polymer ?
#
loop_
_entity_poly.entity_id
_entity_poly.type
_entity_poly.pdbx_seq_one_letter_code
_entity_poly.pdbx_strand_id
1 'polypeptide(L)'
;MAVITKPDNPTFTTALNNAELLRETGNDHHHIGHALLYLEERGRLLQAVANAAEAYTRFGEDTQLHTNLVKALQALEDYEREAELAEPANFGLDQG
;
A
#
# COMPACT_ATOMS: atom_id res chain seq x y z
N MET A 1 -8.74 22.62 1.82
CA MET A 1 -7.62 21.70 2.09
C MET A 1 -6.44 22.13 1.23
N ALA A 2 -5.24 22.20 1.79
CA ALA A 2 -4.04 22.43 0.98
C ALA A 2 -3.76 21.18 0.14
N VAL A 3 -3.37 21.37 -1.12
CA VAL A 3 -2.90 20.27 -1.97
C VAL A 3 -1.50 19.90 -1.49
N ILE A 4 -1.32 18.65 -1.06
CA ILE A 4 0.01 18.12 -0.73
C ILE A 4 0.61 17.58 -2.03
N THR A 5 1.72 18.16 -2.47
CA THR A 5 2.43 17.71 -3.66
C THR A 5 3.11 16.37 -3.40
N LYS A 6 3.06 15.46 -4.37
CA LYS A 6 3.80 14.19 -4.30
C LYS A 6 5.31 14.51 -4.19
N PRO A 7 6.04 13.89 -3.25
CA PRO A 7 7.50 13.97 -3.23
C PRO A 7 8.08 13.43 -4.55
N ASP A 8 9.31 13.85 -4.88
CA ASP A 8 10.05 13.19 -5.95
C ASP A 8 10.40 11.74 -5.56
N ASN A 9 10.75 10.92 -6.57
CA ASN A 9 11.04 9.51 -6.33
C ASN A 9 12.18 9.31 -5.30
N PRO A 10 13.33 10.01 -5.36
CA PRO A 10 14.39 9.84 -4.38
C PRO A 10 13.94 10.15 -2.94
N THR A 11 13.19 11.23 -2.74
CA THR A 11 12.67 11.61 -1.41
C THR A 11 11.70 10.57 -0.90
N PHE A 12 10.81 10.08 -1.76
CA PHE A 12 9.83 9.08 -1.39
C PHE A 12 10.49 7.73 -1.04
N THR A 13 11.43 7.25 -1.86
CA THR A 13 12.23 6.04 -1.56
C THR A 13 12.97 6.16 -0.24
N THR A 14 13.59 7.32 0.03
CA THR A 14 14.28 7.55 1.31
C THR A 14 13.32 7.47 2.49
N ALA A 15 12.10 8.00 2.37
CA ALA A 15 11.09 7.91 3.43
C ALA A 15 10.66 6.46 3.70
N LEU A 16 10.48 5.65 2.65
CA LEU A 16 10.13 4.23 2.79
C LEU A 16 11.26 3.43 3.46
N ASN A 17 12.51 3.62 3.04
CA ASN A 17 13.66 2.97 3.68
C ASN A 17 13.77 3.32 5.18
N ASN A 18 13.50 4.58 5.54
CA ASN A 18 13.47 4.99 6.94
C ASN A 18 12.31 4.37 7.71
N ALA A 19 11.14 4.22 7.07
CA ALA A 19 9.99 3.54 7.68
C ALA A 19 10.27 2.06 7.95
N GLU A 20 10.98 1.37 7.05
CA GLU A 20 11.45 0.01 7.26
C GLU A 20 12.42 -0.06 8.44
N LEU A 21 13.42 0.83 8.46
CA LEU A 21 14.41 0.90 9.54
C LEU A 21 13.76 1.14 10.92
N LEU A 22 12.76 2.02 11.00
CA LEU A 22 12.01 2.27 12.23
C LEU A 22 11.35 0.99 12.75
N ARG A 23 10.77 0.18 11.86
CA ARG A 23 10.14 -1.10 12.23
C ARG A 23 11.17 -2.13 12.65
N GLU A 24 12.23 -2.31 11.89
CA GLU A 24 13.28 -3.30 12.15
C GLU A 24 14.03 -3.02 13.46
N THR A 25 14.21 -1.75 13.81
CA THR A 25 14.92 -1.34 15.02
C THR A 25 14.02 -1.20 16.25
N GLY A 26 12.70 -1.45 16.12
CA GLY A 26 11.73 -1.25 17.20
C GLY A 26 11.52 0.22 17.59
N ASN A 27 12.00 1.17 16.78
CA ASN A 27 11.90 2.60 17.04
C ASN A 27 10.61 3.24 16.53
N ASP A 28 9.71 2.46 15.92
CA ASP A 28 8.43 2.93 15.38
C ASP A 28 7.34 3.10 16.45
N HIS A 29 7.65 3.81 17.55
CA HIS A 29 6.79 3.97 18.73
C HIS A 29 5.44 4.65 18.43
N HIS A 30 5.39 5.46 17.37
CA HIS A 30 4.18 6.14 16.91
C HIS A 30 3.59 5.51 15.65
N HIS A 31 4.11 4.34 15.25
CA HIS A 31 3.61 3.56 14.12
C HIS A 31 3.58 4.31 12.78
N ILE A 32 4.43 5.34 12.64
CA ILE A 32 4.50 6.16 11.43
C ILE A 32 5.14 5.34 10.31
N GLY A 33 6.17 4.56 10.61
CA GLY A 33 6.82 3.69 9.64
C GLY A 33 5.85 2.61 9.14
N HIS A 34 5.17 1.94 10.05
CA HIS A 34 4.14 0.96 9.74
C HIS A 34 3.01 1.55 8.90
N ALA A 35 2.45 2.69 9.31
CA ALA A 35 1.36 3.34 8.57
C ALA A 35 1.81 3.78 7.17
N LEU A 36 3.02 4.33 7.02
CA LEU A 36 3.54 4.76 5.72
C LEU A 36 3.69 3.57 4.75
N LEU A 37 4.26 2.46 5.22
CA LEU A 37 4.47 1.26 4.41
C LEU A 37 3.14 0.59 4.02
N TYR A 38 2.19 0.51 4.95
CA TYR A 38 0.85 0.03 4.65
C TYR A 38 0.16 0.89 3.59
N LEU A 39 0.20 2.22 3.74
CA LEU A 39 -0.42 3.14 2.79
C LEU A 39 0.25 3.13 1.42
N GLU A 40 1.57 2.95 1.36
CA GLU A 40 2.30 2.86 0.09
C GLU A 40 1.89 1.61 -0.68
N GLU A 41 1.93 0.44 -0.04
CA GLU A 41 1.60 -0.82 -0.71
C GLU A 41 0.13 -0.85 -1.13
N ARG A 42 -0.78 -0.42 -0.24
CA ARG A 42 -2.20 -0.26 -0.58
C ARG A 42 -2.40 0.72 -1.73
N GLY A 43 -1.68 1.85 -1.71
CA GLY A 43 -1.72 2.85 -2.77
C GLY A 43 -1.26 2.30 -4.12
N ARG A 44 -0.21 1.48 -4.13
CA ARG A 44 0.31 0.81 -5.33
C ARG A 44 -0.73 -0.13 -5.94
N LEU A 45 -1.41 -0.93 -5.11
CA LEU A 45 -2.48 -1.84 -5.55
C LEU A 45 -3.71 -1.09 -6.08
N LEU A 46 -4.15 -0.04 -5.38
CA LEU A 46 -5.23 0.83 -5.85
C LEU A 46 -4.90 1.51 -7.18
N GLN A 47 -3.67 1.96 -7.37
CA GLN A 47 -3.23 2.54 -8.65
C GLN A 47 -3.29 1.50 -9.77
N ALA A 48 -2.91 0.25 -9.50
CA ALA A 48 -3.03 -0.84 -10.48
C ALA A 48 -4.48 -1.10 -10.88
N VAL A 49 -5.41 -1.12 -9.91
CA VAL A 49 -6.85 -1.22 -10.16
C VAL A 49 -7.35 -0.04 -10.99
N ALA A 50 -6.99 1.19 -10.63
CA ALA A 50 -7.41 2.40 -11.34
C ALA A 50 -6.94 2.38 -12.80
N ASN A 51 -5.69 2.00 -13.06
CA ASN A 51 -5.14 1.91 -14.41
C ASN A 51 -5.86 0.82 -15.25
N ALA A 52 -6.12 -0.35 -14.66
CA ALA A 52 -6.82 -1.43 -15.34
C ALA A 52 -8.29 -1.08 -15.62
N ALA A 53 -8.95 -0.40 -14.67
CA ALA A 53 -10.32 0.08 -14.84
C ALA A 53 -10.41 1.16 -15.92
N GLU A 54 -9.47 2.11 -15.96
CA GLU A 54 -9.38 3.11 -17.04
C GLU A 54 -9.19 2.44 -18.40
N ALA A 55 -8.28 1.47 -18.51
CA ALA A 55 -8.05 0.75 -19.76
C ALA A 55 -9.32 -0.01 -20.21
N TYR A 56 -9.94 -0.77 -19.31
CA TYR A 56 -11.17 -1.52 -19.61
C TYR A 56 -12.31 -0.59 -20.04
N THR A 57 -12.56 0.47 -19.28
CA THR A 57 -13.67 1.41 -19.57
C THR A 57 -13.45 2.22 -20.84
N ARG A 58 -12.19 2.54 -21.19
CA ARG A 58 -11.88 3.33 -22.40
C ARG A 58 -11.88 2.49 -23.67
N PHE A 59 -11.41 1.24 -23.60
CA PHE A 59 -11.18 0.40 -24.79
C PHE A 59 -12.20 -0.74 -24.96
N GLY A 60 -13.08 -0.98 -23.98
CA GLY A 60 -14.22 -1.88 -24.08
C GLY A 60 -14.00 -3.27 -23.47
N GLU A 61 -14.95 -4.19 -23.75
CA GLU A 61 -15.02 -5.57 -23.22
C GLU A 61 -13.99 -6.52 -23.85
N ASP A 62 -12.75 -6.06 -24.03
CA ASP A 62 -11.66 -6.94 -24.40
C ASP A 62 -11.36 -7.92 -23.26
N THR A 63 -11.33 -9.22 -23.58
CA THR A 63 -11.14 -10.29 -22.60
C THR A 63 -9.82 -10.15 -21.83
N GLN A 64 -8.77 -9.64 -22.46
CA GLN A 64 -7.48 -9.42 -21.80
C GLN A 64 -7.57 -8.25 -20.83
N LEU A 65 -8.22 -7.14 -21.20
CA LEU A 65 -8.46 -6.00 -20.30
C LEU A 65 -9.34 -6.38 -19.10
N HIS A 66 -10.41 -7.15 -19.33
CA HIS A 66 -11.24 -7.70 -18.25
C HIS A 66 -10.39 -8.56 -17.30
N THR A 67 -9.58 -9.47 -17.85
CA THR A 67 -8.68 -10.34 -17.07
C THR A 67 -7.69 -9.52 -16.25
N ASN A 68 -7.13 -8.45 -16.81
CA ASN A 68 -6.19 -7.58 -16.10
C ASN A 68 -6.88 -6.85 -14.94
N LEU A 69 -8.09 -6.35 -15.14
CA LEU A 69 -8.88 -5.71 -14.08
C LEU A 69 -9.21 -6.69 -12.95
N VAL A 70 -9.70 -7.90 -13.28
CA VAL A 70 -9.99 -8.94 -12.28
C VAL A 70 -8.74 -9.31 -11.48
N LYS A 71 -7.58 -9.46 -12.14
CA LYS A 71 -6.30 -9.74 -11.45
C LYS A 71 -5.90 -8.62 -10.50
N ALA A 72 -6.06 -7.35 -10.91
CA ALA A 72 -5.73 -6.22 -10.05
C ALA A 72 -6.66 -6.13 -8.83
N LEU A 73 -7.96 -6.39 -9.02
CA LEU A 73 -8.94 -6.45 -7.93
C LEU A 73 -8.62 -7.58 -6.95
N GLN A 74 -8.32 -8.79 -7.46
CA GLN A 74 -7.96 -9.93 -6.62
C GLN A 74 -6.71 -9.66 -5.79
N ALA A 75 -5.69 -9.05 -6.39
CA ALA A 75 -4.46 -8.70 -5.66
C ALA A 75 -4.72 -7.70 -4.52
N LEU A 76 -5.61 -6.72 -4.72
CA LEU A 76 -6.01 -5.80 -3.66
C LEU A 76 -6.80 -6.51 -2.56
N GLU A 77 -7.76 -7.36 -2.93
CA GLU A 77 -8.58 -8.12 -1.97
C GLU A 77 -7.73 -9.09 -1.13
N ASP A 78 -6.80 -9.80 -1.77
CA ASP A 78 -5.88 -10.71 -1.08
C ASP A 78 -5.00 -9.94 -0.09
N TYR A 79 -4.47 -8.78 -0.50
CA TYR A 79 -3.69 -7.91 0.38
C TYR A 79 -4.50 -7.38 1.56
N GLU A 80 -5.73 -6.86 1.32
CA GLU A 80 -6.57 -6.33 2.40
C GLU A 80 -6.96 -7.44 3.39
N ARG A 81 -7.27 -8.65 2.90
CA ARG A 81 -7.53 -9.82 3.75
C ARG A 81 -6.30 -10.22 4.57
N GLU A 82 -5.12 -10.25 3.97
CA GLU A 82 -3.88 -10.54 4.69
C GLU A 82 -3.56 -9.47 5.73
N ALA A 83 -3.79 -8.19 5.42
CA ALA A 83 -3.57 -7.09 6.34
C ALA A 83 -4.54 -7.10 7.53
N GLU A 84 -5.79 -7.54 7.35
CA GLU A 84 -6.77 -7.72 8.43
C GLU A 84 -6.47 -8.92 9.34
N LEU A 85 -5.97 -10.02 8.75
CA LEU A 85 -5.64 -11.25 9.47
C LEU A 85 -4.25 -11.22 10.12
N ALA A 86 -3.37 -10.34 9.67
CA ALA A 86 -2.10 -10.12 10.32
C ALA A 86 -2.37 -9.68 11.76
N GLU A 87 -1.98 -10.53 12.72
CA GLU A 87 -1.96 -10.15 14.14
C GLU A 87 -1.32 -8.76 14.23
N PRO A 88 -1.96 -7.77 14.89
CA PRO A 88 -1.26 -6.53 15.20
C PRO A 88 0.01 -6.98 15.90
N ALA A 89 1.18 -6.61 15.36
CA ALA A 89 2.43 -7.14 15.88
C ALA A 89 2.40 -7.00 17.40
N ASN A 90 2.84 -8.00 18.16
CA ASN A 90 2.70 -7.96 19.61
C ASN A 90 3.58 -6.80 20.14
N PHE A 91 2.99 -5.61 20.21
CA PHE A 91 3.69 -4.33 20.30
C PHE A 91 3.91 -4.02 21.78
N GLY A 92 4.82 -4.75 22.41
CA GLY A 92 5.53 -4.31 23.61
C GLY A 92 4.69 -3.82 24.79
N LEU A 93 3.46 -4.32 25.00
CA LEU A 93 2.70 -4.06 26.22
C LEU A 93 3.21 -4.86 27.43
N ASP A 94 4.51 -5.15 27.48
CA ASP A 94 5.16 -5.94 28.54
C ASP A 94 6.40 -5.23 29.10
N GLN A 95 6.31 -3.90 29.26
CA GLN A 95 7.25 -3.14 30.09
C GLN A 95 6.41 -2.44 31.17
N GLY A 96 6.46 -3.00 32.38
CA GLY A 96 5.75 -2.52 33.57
C GLY A 96 6.32 -1.25 34.18
#